data_AF-A0A929YMZ2-F1
#
_entry.id   AF-A0A929YMZ2-F1
#
_cell.length_a   1.000
_cell.length_b   1.000
_cell.length_c   1.000
_cell.angle_alpha   90.00
_cell.angle_beta   90.00
_cell.angle_gamma   90.00
#
_symmetry.space_group_name_H-M   'P 1'
#
loop_
_entity.id
_entity.type
_entity.pdbx_description
1 polymer ?
#
loop_
_entity_poly.entity_id
_entity_poly.type
_entity_poly.pdbx_seq_one_letter_code
_entity_poly.pdbx_strand_id
1 'polypeptide(L)'
;MSTAVLTVAISVTLIAGLLAFTIVSLYRHRLSTAALSAAGLFATIHITFVALAWSELAIAYLDAPLTVQRWEVAWPPISSLSTMIYDAPAWAAIISFMMSVVLGAIEWKRRRAAEKEMAAFLKYLFGGNEDTKPEKSEED
;
A
#
# COMPACT_ATOMS: atom_id res chain seq x y z
N MET A 1 7.04 0.81 -30.50
CA MET A 1 6.01 1.28 -29.55
C MET A 1 6.55 2.50 -28.83
N SER A 2 5.81 3.60 -28.81
CA SER A 2 6.17 4.80 -28.05
C SER A 2 6.22 4.48 -26.55
N THR A 3 7.22 4.99 -25.84
CA THR A 3 7.38 4.87 -24.39
C THR A 3 6.11 5.29 -23.63
N ALA A 4 5.36 6.26 -24.15
CA ALA A 4 4.10 6.71 -23.57
C ALA A 4 3.04 5.60 -23.51
N VAL A 5 2.87 4.81 -24.58
CA VAL A 5 1.89 3.71 -24.62
C VAL A 5 2.24 2.64 -23.61
N LEU A 6 3.53 2.33 -23.46
CA LEU A 6 4.01 1.37 -22.48
C LEU A 6 3.78 1.88 -21.04
N THR A 7 4.08 3.14 -20.76
CA THR A 7 3.82 3.76 -19.44
C THR A 7 2.34 3.71 -19.08
N VAL A 8 1.44 4.03 -20.01
CA VAL A 8 -0.01 3.93 -19.79
C VAL A 8 -0.42 2.49 -19.51
N ALA A 9 0.01 1.53 -20.33
CA ALA A 9 -0.33 0.11 -20.16
C ALA A 9 0.15 -0.46 -18.81
N ILE A 10 1.38 -0.15 -18.42
CA ILE A 10 1.95 -0.55 -17.12
C ILE A 10 1.18 0.10 -15.98
N SER A 11 0.87 1.39 -16.09
CA SER A 11 0.11 2.12 -15.06
C SER A 11 -1.27 1.53 -14.85
N VAL A 12 -2.01 1.25 -15.93
CA VAL A 12 -3.33 0.61 -15.87
C VAL A 12 -3.24 -0.78 -15.25
N THR A 13 -2.24 -1.57 -15.65
CA THR A 13 -2.03 -2.92 -15.12
C THR A 13 -1.68 -2.89 -13.63
N LEU A 14 -0.85 -1.94 -13.20
CA LEU A 14 -0.48 -1.74 -11.81
C LEU A 14 -1.70 -1.33 -10.96
N ILE A 15 -2.49 -0.37 -11.44
CA ILE A 15 -3.73 0.08 -10.78
C ILE A 15 -4.70 -1.10 -10.64
N ALA A 16 -4.96 -1.84 -11.72
CA ALA A 16 -5.85 -3.00 -11.69
C ALA A 16 -5.35 -4.10 -10.74
N GLY A 17 -4.04 -4.38 -10.76
CA GLY A 17 -3.41 -5.37 -9.88
C GLY A 17 -3.49 -4.98 -8.41
N LEU A 18 -3.19 -3.72 -8.08
CA LEU A 18 -3.29 -3.20 -6.71
C LEU A 18 -4.74 -3.18 -6.22
N LEU A 19 -5.70 -2.85 -7.08
CA LEU A 19 -7.12 -2.91 -6.74
C LEU A 19 -7.55 -4.34 -6.44
N ALA A 20 -7.25 -5.30 -7.32
CA ALA A 20 -7.56 -6.71 -7.11
C ALA A 20 -6.91 -7.25 -5.83
N PHE A 21 -5.63 -6.92 -5.59
CA PHE A 21 -4.91 -7.32 -4.39
C PHE A 21 -5.51 -6.70 -3.12
N THR A 22 -5.95 -5.45 -3.17
CA THR A 22 -6.64 -4.79 -2.05
C THR A 22 -7.94 -5.49 -1.71
N ILE A 23 -8.77 -5.80 -2.72
CA ILE A 23 -10.04 -6.52 -2.55
C ILE A 23 -9.80 -7.91 -1.95
N VAL A 24 -8.84 -8.67 -2.49
CA VAL A 24 -8.50 -10.01 -1.98
C VAL A 24 -7.98 -9.93 -0.54
N SER A 25 -7.17 -8.92 -0.21
CA SER A 25 -6.64 -8.73 1.14
C SER A 25 -7.73 -8.37 2.14
N LEU A 26 -8.70 -7.53 1.75
CA LEU A 26 -9.89 -7.24 2.55
C LEU A 26 -10.73 -8.50 2.79
N TYR A 27 -10.99 -9.27 1.74
CA TYR A 27 -11.74 -10.53 1.82
C TYR A 27 -11.07 -11.55 2.76
N ARG A 28 -9.73 -11.58 2.81
CA ARG A 28 -8.94 -12.44 3.71
C ARG A 28 -8.74 -11.84 5.11
N HIS A 29 -9.42 -10.74 5.45
CA HIS A 29 -9.28 -10.01 6.71
C HIS A 29 -7.83 -9.58 7.04
N ARG A 30 -6.98 -9.38 6.03
CA ARG A 30 -5.61 -8.88 6.18
C ARG A 30 -5.60 -7.36 6.10
N LEU A 31 -6.15 -6.71 7.12
CA LEU A 31 -6.45 -5.28 7.12
C LEU A 31 -5.19 -4.41 6.94
N SER A 32 -4.09 -4.73 7.62
CA SER A 32 -2.82 -3.98 7.46
C SER A 32 -2.30 -4.00 6.01
N THR A 33 -2.40 -5.18 5.37
CA THR A 33 -1.94 -5.44 4.00
C THR A 33 -2.86 -4.75 2.99
N ALA A 34 -4.17 -4.83 3.20
CA ALA A 34 -5.16 -4.15 2.37
C ALA A 34 -5.00 -2.62 2.43
N ALA A 35 -4.77 -2.08 3.61
CA ALA A 35 -4.53 -0.64 3.78
C ALA A 35 -3.23 -0.21 3.08
N LEU A 36 -2.17 -1.02 3.13
CA LEU A 36 -0.91 -0.74 2.44
C LEU A 36 -1.09 -0.74 0.92
N SER A 37 -1.81 -1.73 0.39
CA SER A 37 -2.04 -1.82 -1.05
C SER A 37 -2.97 -0.74 -1.55
N ALA A 38 -3.97 -0.33 -0.76
CA ALA A 38 -4.80 0.83 -1.05
C ALA A 38 -3.96 2.12 -1.09
N ALA A 39 -3.01 2.28 -0.17
CA ALA A 39 -2.09 3.42 -0.20
C ALA A 39 -1.28 3.46 -1.51
N GLY A 40 -0.72 2.32 -1.90
CA GLY A 40 0.01 2.18 -3.17
C GLY A 40 -0.89 2.45 -4.39
N LEU A 41 -2.13 1.99 -4.37
CA LEU A 41 -3.11 2.23 -5.43
C LEU A 41 -3.36 3.73 -5.62
N PHE A 42 -3.70 4.43 -4.53
CA PHE A 42 -4.00 5.86 -4.59
C PHE A 42 -2.78 6.70 -4.94
N ALA A 43 -1.57 6.32 -4.45
CA ALA A 43 -0.33 6.97 -4.85
C ALA A 43 -0.05 6.79 -6.35
N THR A 44 -0.28 5.59 -6.89
CA THR A 44 -0.14 5.31 -8.32
C THR A 44 -1.13 6.14 -9.13
N ILE A 45 -2.40 6.23 -8.69
CA ILE A 45 -3.42 7.08 -9.33
C ILE A 45 -2.97 8.55 -9.33
N HIS A 46 -2.48 9.07 -8.21
CA HIS A 46 -1.97 10.45 -8.12
C HIS A 46 -0.85 10.70 -9.13
N ILE A 47 0.20 9.88 -9.12
CA ILE A 47 1.38 10.05 -9.98
C ILE A 47 0.99 9.96 -11.45
N THR A 48 0.12 9.01 -11.81
CA THR A 48 -0.32 8.82 -13.20
C THR A 48 -1.17 10.00 -13.69
N PHE A 49 -2.08 10.52 -12.87
CA PHE A 49 -2.85 11.72 -13.20
C PHE A 49 -1.97 12.94 -13.39
N VAL A 50 -1.01 13.17 -12.48
CA VAL A 50 -0.06 14.29 -12.58
C VAL A 50 0.80 14.13 -13.84
N ALA A 51 1.36 12.95 -14.09
CA ALA A 51 2.18 12.70 -15.28
C ALA A 51 1.41 12.95 -16.58
N LEU A 52 0.16 12.48 -16.68
CA LEU A 52 -0.69 12.72 -17.86
C LEU A 52 -1.01 14.21 -18.02
N ALA A 53 -1.38 14.90 -16.95
CA ALA A 53 -1.69 16.32 -16.99
C ALA A 53 -0.53 17.19 -17.49
N TRP A 54 0.70 16.90 -17.05
CA TRP A 54 1.88 17.62 -17.49
C TRP A 54 2.33 17.20 -18.89
N SER A 55 2.17 15.93 -19.26
CA SER A 55 2.49 15.43 -20.60
C SER A 55 1.59 16.05 -21.66
N GLU A 56 0.26 16.05 -21.44
CA GLU A 56 -0.71 16.67 -22.35
C GLU A 56 -0.45 18.17 -22.51
N LEU A 57 -0.15 18.85 -21.40
CA LEU A 57 0.19 20.27 -21.44
C LEU A 57 1.49 20.52 -22.23
N ALA A 58 2.51 19.67 -22.06
CA ALA A 58 3.75 19.77 -22.82
C ALA A 58 3.53 19.56 -24.33
N ILE A 59 2.66 18.61 -24.71
CA ILE A 59 2.28 18.39 -26.11
C ILE A 59 1.56 19.63 -26.67
N ALA A 60 0.60 20.18 -25.92
CA ALA A 60 -0.10 21.40 -26.33
C ALA A 60 0.85 22.60 -26.53
N TYR A 61 1.91 22.71 -25.71
CA TYR A 61 2.96 23.71 -25.90
C TYR A 61 3.83 23.47 -27.13
N LEU A 62 4.16 22.20 -27.43
CA LEU A 62 4.96 21.82 -28.59
C LEU A 62 4.21 22.04 -29.91
N ASP A 63 2.90 21.80 -29.90
CA ASP A 63 2.03 21.94 -31.08
C ASP A 63 1.58 23.41 -31.30
N ALA A 64 1.79 24.29 -30.32
CA ALA A 64 1.44 25.69 -30.43
C ALA A 64 2.37 26.44 -31.42
N PRO A 65 1.85 27.41 -32.20
CA PRO A 65 2.68 28.27 -33.03
C PRO A 65 3.72 29.03 -32.17
N LEU A 66 4.94 29.21 -32.69
CA LEU A 66 6.04 29.90 -32.01
C LEU A 66 5.73 31.35 -31.59
N THR A 67 4.65 31.93 -32.12
CA THR A 67 4.18 33.28 -31.82
C THR A 67 3.24 33.35 -30.61
N VAL A 68 2.74 32.20 -30.13
CA VAL A 68 1.75 32.12 -29.05
C VAL A 68 2.45 32.19 -27.70
N GLN A 69 1.99 33.06 -26.83
CA GLN A 69 2.54 33.19 -25.49
C GLN A 69 2.09 32.04 -24.60
N ARG A 70 2.88 31.74 -23.57
CA ARG A 70 2.69 30.55 -22.72
C ARG A 70 1.28 30.47 -22.11
N TRP A 71 0.69 31.60 -21.76
CA TRP A 71 -0.64 31.70 -21.17
C TRP A 71 -1.80 31.66 -22.17
N GLU A 72 -1.50 31.70 -23.48
CA GLU A 72 -2.50 31.67 -24.55
C GLU A 72 -2.76 30.23 -25.05
N VAL A 73 -1.90 29.28 -24.67
CA VAL A 73 -2.10 27.86 -24.98
C VAL A 73 -3.29 27.34 -24.19
N ALA A 74 -4.31 26.85 -24.91
CA ALA A 74 -5.48 26.24 -24.30
C ALA A 74 -5.06 25.04 -23.46
N TRP A 75 -5.42 25.06 -22.18
CA TRP A 75 -5.09 23.98 -21.26
C TRP A 75 -5.89 22.73 -21.63
N PRO A 76 -5.22 21.57 -21.80
CA PRO A 76 -5.92 20.32 -22.02
C PRO A 76 -6.91 20.00 -20.88
N PRO A 77 -8.01 19.27 -21.15
CA PRO A 77 -9.06 19.03 -20.17
C PRO A 77 -8.56 18.45 -18.85
N ILE A 78 -7.61 17.50 -18.89
CA ILE A 78 -7.03 16.92 -17.68
C ILE A 78 -6.29 18.02 -16.90
N SER A 79 -5.41 18.78 -17.54
CA SER A 79 -4.62 19.86 -16.94
C SER A 79 -5.47 21.01 -16.36
N SER A 80 -6.72 21.16 -16.83
CA SER A 80 -7.67 22.15 -16.34
C SER A 80 -8.44 21.74 -15.08
N LEU A 81 -8.27 20.49 -14.62
CA LEU A 81 -8.90 20.01 -13.40
C LEU A 81 -8.43 20.81 -12.18
N SER A 82 -9.31 20.96 -11.18
CA SER A 82 -8.95 21.66 -9.96
C SER A 82 -7.87 20.90 -9.19
N THR A 83 -7.03 21.62 -8.45
CA THR A 83 -5.98 21.03 -7.60
C THR A 83 -6.52 19.98 -6.65
N MET A 84 -7.76 20.15 -6.18
CA MET A 84 -8.45 19.19 -5.32
C MET A 84 -8.57 17.80 -5.96
N ILE A 85 -8.79 17.72 -7.27
CA ILE A 85 -8.93 16.44 -7.99
C ILE A 85 -7.58 15.73 -8.08
N TYR A 86 -6.49 16.50 -8.26
CA TYR A 86 -5.13 15.96 -8.24
C TYR A 86 -4.72 15.48 -6.85
N ASP A 87 -5.07 16.24 -5.81
CA ASP A 87 -4.60 15.97 -4.45
C ASP A 87 -5.44 14.91 -3.73
N ALA A 88 -6.69 14.68 -4.14
CA ALA A 88 -7.56 13.70 -3.48
C ALA A 88 -6.95 12.29 -3.40
N PRO A 89 -6.38 11.72 -4.48
CA PRO A 89 -5.66 10.45 -4.40
C PRO A 89 -4.41 10.53 -3.51
N ALA A 90 -3.69 11.66 -3.47
CA ALA A 90 -2.53 11.82 -2.58
C ALA A 90 -2.95 11.76 -1.11
N TRP A 91 -4.01 12.47 -0.72
CA TRP A 91 -4.57 12.43 0.63
C TRP A 91 -5.08 11.03 0.99
N ALA A 92 -5.79 10.36 0.07
CA ALA A 92 -6.26 8.99 0.28
C ALA A 92 -5.09 8.01 0.48
N ALA A 93 -3.98 8.20 -0.24
CA ALA A 93 -2.77 7.42 -0.08
C ALA A 93 -2.16 7.60 1.31
N ILE A 94 -2.02 8.84 1.78
CA ILE A 94 -1.48 9.16 3.11
C ILE A 94 -2.34 8.53 4.21
N ILE A 95 -3.67 8.70 4.15
CA ILE A 95 -4.59 8.14 5.14
C ILE A 95 -4.48 6.61 5.18
N SER A 96 -4.50 5.98 4.01
CA SER A 96 -4.40 4.52 3.89
C SER A 96 -3.06 3.99 4.41
N PHE A 97 -1.97 4.72 4.15
CA PHE A 97 -0.64 4.37 4.64
C PHE A 97 -0.57 4.45 6.17
N MET A 98 -1.07 5.54 6.76
CA MET A 98 -1.13 5.69 8.22
C MET A 98 -1.97 4.59 8.86
N MET A 99 -3.11 4.25 8.28
CA MET A 99 -3.93 3.13 8.73
C MET A 99 -3.17 1.79 8.65
N SER A 100 -2.43 1.55 7.57
CA SER A 100 -1.61 0.35 7.44
C SER A 100 -0.57 0.22 8.55
N VAL A 101 0.11 1.31 8.90
CA VAL A 101 1.09 1.34 9.98
C VAL A 101 0.44 1.00 11.32
N VAL A 102 -0.70 1.64 11.63
CA VAL A 102 -1.43 1.40 12.89
C VAL A 102 -1.92 -0.05 12.98
N LEU A 103 -2.57 -0.55 11.92
CA LEU A 103 -3.07 -1.92 11.86
C LEU A 103 -1.92 -2.94 11.94
N GLY A 104 -0.81 -2.68 11.25
CA GLY A 104 0.39 -3.51 11.31
C GLY A 104 0.99 -3.57 12.71
N ALA A 105 1.05 -2.45 13.42
CA ALA A 105 1.51 -2.41 14.80
C ALA A 105 0.60 -3.22 15.75
N ILE A 106 -0.72 -3.14 15.54
CA ILE A 106 -1.70 -3.94 16.30
C ILE A 106 -1.55 -5.43 16.00
N GLU A 107 -1.47 -5.81 14.72
CA GLU A 107 -1.26 -7.20 14.30
C GLU A 107 0.04 -7.77 14.86
N TRP A 108 1.12 -6.99 14.85
CA TRP A 108 2.41 -7.37 15.43
C TRP A 108 2.31 -7.66 16.93
N LYS A 109 1.67 -6.77 17.69
CA LYS A 109 1.46 -6.97 19.13
C LYS A 109 0.64 -8.23 19.39
N ARG A 110 -0.44 -8.47 18.63
CA ARG A 110 -1.28 -9.66 18.76
C ARG A 110 -0.52 -10.94 18.46
N ARG A 111 0.29 -10.96 17.39
CA ARG A 111 1.14 -12.12 17.05
C ARG A 111 2.13 -12.44 18.16
N ARG A 112 2.83 -11.44 18.70
CA ARG A 112 3.76 -11.66 19.82
C ARG A 112 3.07 -12.17 21.08
N ALA A 113 1.84 -11.76 21.36
CA ALA A 113 1.08 -12.28 22.49
C ALA A 113 0.73 -13.76 22.27
N ALA A 114 0.20 -14.10 21.09
CA ALA A 114 -0.12 -15.48 20.72
C ALA A 114 1.12 -16.40 20.70
N GLU A 115 2.26 -15.90 20.21
CA GLU A 115 3.53 -16.62 20.24
C GLU A 115 3.99 -16.93 21.67
N LYS A 116 3.83 -15.97 22.59
CA LYS A 116 4.16 -16.18 24.02
C LYS A 116 3.23 -17.20 24.66
N GLU A 117 1.93 -17.14 24.39
CA GLU A 117 0.95 -18.12 24.89
C GLU A 117 1.21 -19.52 24.33
N MET A 118 1.50 -19.62 23.03
CA MET A 118 1.86 -20.88 22.38
C MET A 118 3.16 -21.45 22.95
N ALA A 119 4.18 -20.62 23.20
CA ALA A 119 5.42 -21.06 23.84
C ALA A 119 5.17 -21.57 25.27
N ALA A 120 4.33 -20.89 26.04
CA ALA A 120 3.94 -21.34 27.38
C ALA A 120 3.16 -22.67 27.34
N PHE A 121 2.22 -22.82 26.40
CA PHE A 121 1.46 -24.04 26.19
C PHE A 121 2.35 -25.22 25.77
N LEU A 122 3.28 -25.00 24.84
CA LEU A 122 4.25 -26.02 24.43
C LEU A 122 5.16 -26.43 25.60
N LYS A 123 5.61 -25.47 26.42
CA LYS A 123 6.38 -25.78 27.63
C LYS A 123 5.56 -26.60 28.64
N TYR A 124 4.27 -26.32 28.81
CA TYR A 124 3.40 -27.12 29.67
C TYR A 124 3.20 -28.55 29.14
N LEU A 125 2.97 -28.71 27.82
CA LEU A 125 2.74 -30.01 27.18
C LEU A 125 3.99 -30.89 27.11
N PHE A 126 5.15 -30.30 26.78
CA PHE A 126 6.39 -31.05 26.54
C PHE A 126 7.40 -30.94 27.69
N GLY A 127 7.21 -30.01 28.63
CA GLY A 127 8.08 -29.83 29.81
C GLY A 127 7.70 -30.71 31.00
N GLY A 128 6.72 -31.60 30.87
CA GLY A 128 6.27 -32.52 31.91
C GLY A 128 7.23 -33.66 32.26
N ASN A 129 8.54 -33.54 32.02
CA ASN A 129 9.51 -34.59 32.35
C ASN A 129 10.78 -34.10 33.08
N GLU A 130 10.77 -32.90 33.67
CA GLU A 130 11.90 -32.41 34.47
C GLU A 130 11.79 -32.66 35.99
N ASP A 131 10.81 -33.46 36.45
CA ASP A 131 10.74 -33.91 37.86
C ASP A 131 10.55 -35.44 37.96
N THR A 132 11.58 -36.19 37.56
CA THR A 132 11.87 -37.50 38.17
C THR A 132 13.22 -37.39 38.87
N LYS A 133 13.26 -36.65 39.99
CA LYS A 133 14.25 -36.93 41.03
C LYS A 133 13.75 -38.18 41.78
N PRO A 134 14.47 -39.32 41.73
CA PRO A 134 14.11 -40.44 42.58
C PRO A 134 14.28 -40.01 44.04
N GLU A 135 13.29 -40.34 44.86
CA GLU A 135 13.39 -40.33 46.32
C GLU A 135 14.68 -41.05 46.71
N LYS A 136 15.61 -40.32 47.34
CA LYS A 136 16.62 -40.97 48.17
C LYS A 136 15.96 -41.30 49.51
N SER A 137 15.33 -42.46 49.55
CA SER A 137 15.19 -43.23 50.79
C SER A 137 16.49 -44.00 51.01
N GLU A 138 17.35 -43.53 51.91
CA GLU A 138 18.36 -44.37 52.56
C GLU A 138 18.16 -44.15 54.07
N GLU A 139 17.33 -45.02 54.66
CA GLU A 139 17.54 -45.50 56.03
C GLU A 139 18.68 -46.51 55.98
N ASP A 140 19.78 -46.19 56.66
CA ASP A 140 20.52 -47.07 57.60
C ASP A 140 21.59 -46.26 58.36
#